data_AF-A0A949L3R0-F1
#
_entry.id   AF-A0A949L3R0-F1
#
_cell.length_a   1.000
_cell.length_b   1.000
_cell.length_c   1.000
_cell.angle_alpha   90.00
_cell.angle_beta   90.00
_cell.angle_gamma   90.00
#
_symmetry.space_group_name_H-M   'P 1'
#
loop_
_entity.id
_entity.type
_entity.pdbx_description
1 polymer ?
#
loop_
_entity_poly.entity_id
_entity_poly.type
_entity_poly.pdbx_seq_one_letter_code
_entity_poly.pdbx_strand_id
1 'polypeptide(L)'
;MTSRMKTALIGGALLGIVCVIGAYVRSGFTASPVFVFSLWYNRVILGLAVGAPWIATNRPKVLIRGALLGLLVSFAFYSSTGFVDPVSFLAGVVYGVILEWWLSRPE
;
A
#
# COMPACT_ATOMS: atom_id res chain seq x y z
N MET A 1 -15.29 12.37 5.33
CA MET A 1 -14.14 11.45 5.44
C MET A 1 -14.17 10.81 6.82
N THR A 2 -14.31 9.49 6.93
CA THR A 2 -14.36 8.80 8.24
C THR A 2 -12.99 8.88 8.94
N SER A 3 -12.97 8.77 10.28
CA SER A 3 -11.71 8.74 11.05
C SER A 3 -10.78 7.63 10.54
N ARG A 4 -11.34 6.43 10.31
CA ARG A 4 -10.65 5.31 9.67
C ARG A 4 -9.95 5.68 8.36
N MET A 5 -10.65 6.35 7.44
CA MET A 5 -10.10 6.67 6.12
C MET A 5 -8.96 7.68 6.21
N LYS A 6 -9.04 8.65 7.15
CA LYS A 6 -7.93 9.58 7.41
C LYS A 6 -6.70 8.83 7.93
N THR A 7 -6.86 7.97 8.92
CA THR A 7 -5.77 7.17 9.49
C THR A 7 -5.13 6.26 8.44
N ALA A 8 -5.94 5.61 7.60
CA ALA A 8 -5.46 4.74 6.54
C ALA A 8 -4.70 5.50 5.44
N LEU A 9 -5.15 6.71 5.08
CA LEU A 9 -4.49 7.55 4.08
C LEU A 9 -3.14 8.05 4.58
N ILE A 10 -3.08 8.54 5.83
CA ILE A 10 -1.83 8.94 6.49
C ILE A 10 -0.89 7.73 6.60
N GLY A 11 -1.39 6.58 7.05
CA GLY A 11 -0.62 5.34 7.13
C GLY A 11 -0.07 4.90 5.77
N GLY A 12 -0.89 4.96 4.71
CA GLY A 12 -0.47 4.65 3.34
C GLY A 12 0.61 5.60 2.82
N ALA A 13 0.48 6.91 3.09
CA ALA A 13 1.48 7.90 2.71
C ALA A 13 2.83 7.68 3.44
N LEU A 14 2.79 7.37 4.74
CA LEU A 14 3.99 7.10 5.54
C LEU A 14 4.68 5.80 5.13
N LEU A 15 3.92 4.71 4.95
CA LEU A 15 4.44 3.46 4.39
C LEU A 15 4.97 3.66 2.97
N GLY A 16 4.38 4.58 2.22
CA GLY A 16 4.87 5.06 0.93
C GLY A 16 6.29 5.58 0.97
N ILE A 17 6.63 6.40 1.96
CA ILE A 17 7.99 6.93 2.11
C ILE A 17 8.99 5.80 2.31
N VAL A 18 8.67 4.84 3.19
CA VAL A 18 9.53 3.68 3.44
C VAL A 18 9.71 2.84 2.17
N CYS A 19 8.64 2.62 1.41
CA CYS A 19 8.67 1.90 0.14
C CYS A 19 9.58 2.58 -0.89
N VAL A 20 9.47 3.90 -1.02
CA VAL A 20 10.29 4.69 -1.94
C VAL A 20 11.76 4.63 -1.58
N ILE A 21 12.09 4.80 -0.30
CA ILE A 21 13.48 4.73 0.16
C ILE A 21 14.06 3.35 -0.19
N GLY A 22 13.33 2.28 0.08
CA GLY A 22 13.74 0.92 -0.26
C GLY A 22 13.97 0.74 -1.77
N ALA A 23 13.04 1.20 -2.61
CA ALA A 23 13.19 1.12 -4.06
C ALA A 23 14.37 1.95 -4.57
N TYR A 24 14.57 3.17 -4.03
CA TYR A 24 15.64 4.07 -4.43
C TYR A 24 17.02 3.50 -4.07
N VAL A 25 17.19 2.97 -2.86
CA VAL A 25 18.43 2.30 -2.42
C VAL A 25 18.71 1.07 -3.29
N ARG A 26 17.71 0.23 -3.54
CA ARG A 26 17.86 -1.01 -4.32
C ARG A 26 18.12 -0.75 -5.81
N SER A 27 17.75 0.43 -6.31
CA SER A 27 18.08 0.91 -7.66
C SER A 27 19.47 1.53 -7.78
N GLY A 28 20.27 1.56 -6.71
CA GLY A 28 21.55 2.27 -6.70
C GLY A 28 21.40 3.77 -6.86
N PHE A 29 20.32 4.35 -6.34
CA PHE A 29 19.98 5.78 -6.44
C PHE A 29 19.79 6.29 -7.89
N THR A 30 19.44 5.39 -8.81
CA THR A 30 19.22 5.74 -10.23
C THR A 30 17.75 5.77 -10.64
N ALA A 31 16.80 5.40 -9.75
CA ALA A 31 15.39 5.40 -10.10
C ALA A 31 14.88 6.82 -10.45
N SER A 32 14.15 6.90 -11.56
CA SER A 32 13.57 8.16 -12.03
C SER A 32 12.63 8.79 -10.98
N PRO A 33 12.61 10.12 -10.84
CA PRO A 33 11.66 10.82 -9.97
C PRO A 33 10.19 10.46 -10.26
N VAL A 34 9.86 10.22 -11.54
CA VAL A 34 8.50 9.81 -11.93
C VAL A 34 8.18 8.42 -11.38
N PHE A 35 9.10 7.46 -11.50
CA PHE A 35 8.91 6.11 -10.95
C PHE A 35 8.75 6.14 -9.44
N VAL A 36 9.60 6.90 -8.74
CA VAL A 36 9.55 7.09 -7.29
C VAL A 36 8.20 7.70 -6.86
N PHE A 37 7.76 8.75 -7.54
CA PHE A 37 6.48 9.40 -7.24
C PHE A 37 5.30 8.46 -7.52
N SER A 38 5.30 7.76 -8.65
CA SER A 38 4.25 6.79 -8.99
C SER A 38 4.18 5.65 -7.97
N LEU A 39 5.33 5.17 -7.47
CA LEU A 39 5.38 4.15 -6.43
C LEU A 39 4.83 4.66 -5.09
N TRP A 40 5.16 5.89 -4.70
CA TRP A 40 4.59 6.54 -3.52
C TRP A 40 3.08 6.72 -3.65
N TYR A 41 2.62 7.26 -4.79
CA TYR A 41 1.20 7.49 -5.06
C TYR A 41 0.41 6.20 -5.02
N ASN A 42 0.96 5.10 -5.55
CA ASN A 42 0.39 3.76 -5.41
C ASN A 42 0.14 3.37 -3.93
N ARG A 43 0.99 3.78 -2.98
CA ARG A 43 0.75 3.54 -1.53
C ARG A 43 -0.31 4.43 -0.93
N VAL A 44 -0.44 5.66 -1.41
CA VAL A 44 -1.55 6.54 -1.03
C VAL A 44 -2.89 5.95 -1.48
N ILE A 45 -2.96 5.45 -2.73
CA ILE A 45 -4.15 4.77 -3.26
C ILE A 45 -4.45 3.49 -2.49
N LEU A 46 -3.43 2.72 -2.10
CA LEU A 46 -3.62 1.55 -1.23
C LEU A 46 -4.24 1.94 0.12
N GLY A 47 -3.72 3.00 0.75
CA GLY A 47 -4.27 3.54 2.00
C GLY A 47 -5.73 3.97 1.87
N LEU A 48 -6.08 4.63 0.77
CA LEU A 48 -7.47 4.97 0.42
C LEU A 48 -8.35 3.72 0.28
N ALA A 49 -7.91 2.74 -0.51
CA ALA A 49 -8.67 1.52 -0.78
C ALA A 49 -8.91 0.70 0.50
N VAL A 50 -7.88 0.54 1.33
CA VAL A 50 -7.98 -0.14 2.63
C VAL A 50 -8.84 0.66 3.62
N GLY A 51 -8.71 1.99 3.61
CA GLY A 51 -9.41 2.90 4.50
C GLY A 51 -10.90 3.11 4.21
N ALA A 52 -11.38 2.65 3.05
CA ALA A 52 -12.78 2.76 2.66
C ALA A 52 -13.73 2.16 3.71
N PRO A 53 -15.01 2.61 3.76
CA PRO A 53 -15.99 2.16 4.75
C PRO A 53 -16.48 0.74 4.42
N TRP A 54 -15.64 -0.24 4.70
CA TRP A 54 -15.97 -1.64 4.52
C TRP A 54 -16.79 -2.19 5.67
N ILE A 55 -17.56 -3.25 5.40
CA ILE A 55 -18.32 -3.97 6.40
C ILE A 55 -17.36 -4.54 7.47
N ALA A 56 -17.73 -4.32 8.74
CA ALA A 56 -17.02 -4.89 9.88
C ALA A 56 -17.17 -6.42 9.86
N THR A 57 -16.04 -7.12 9.98
CA THR A 57 -16.02 -8.58 9.95
C THR A 57 -14.89 -9.10 10.83
N ASN A 58 -14.74 -10.42 10.91
CA ASN A 58 -13.72 -11.04 11.73
C ASN A 58 -12.30 -10.71 11.24
N ARG A 59 -11.34 -10.67 12.18
CA ARG A 59 -9.93 -10.36 11.91
C ARG A 59 -9.32 -11.07 10.68
N PRO A 60 -9.45 -12.39 10.48
CA PRO A 60 -8.83 -13.03 9.32
C PRO A 60 -9.40 -12.52 7.99
N LYS A 61 -10.71 -12.22 7.90
CA LYS A 61 -11.32 -11.70 6.67
C LYS A 61 -10.86 -10.29 6.35
N VAL A 62 -10.70 -9.41 7.36
CA VAL A 62 -10.16 -8.06 7.11
C VAL A 62 -8.70 -8.10 6.67
N LEU A 63 -7.89 -9.01 7.20
CA LEU A 63 -6.49 -9.17 6.77
C LEU A 63 -6.40 -9.68 5.32
N ILE A 64 -7.24 -10.66 4.96
CA ILE A 64 -7.33 -11.15 3.57
C ILE A 64 -7.77 -10.02 2.64
N ARG A 65 -8.76 -9.20 3.04
CA ARG A 65 -9.15 -8.01 2.27
C ARG A 65 -7.98 -7.06 2.07
N GLY A 66 -7.21 -6.77 3.13
CA GLY A 66 -6.00 -5.96 3.04
C GLY A 66 -4.99 -6.51 2.05
N ALA A 67 -4.73 -7.83 2.10
CA ALA A 67 -3.85 -8.51 1.15
C ALA A 67 -4.34 -8.41 -0.30
N LEU A 68 -5.64 -8.66 -0.53
CA LEU A 68 -6.25 -8.59 -1.87
C LEU A 68 -6.22 -7.17 -2.43
N LEU A 69 -6.55 -6.16 -1.64
CA LEU A 69 -6.45 -4.76 -2.05
C LEU A 69 -4.99 -4.36 -2.32
N GLY A 70 -4.07 -4.79 -1.47
CA GLY A 70 -2.62 -4.63 -1.66
C GLY A 70 -2.14 -5.23 -2.99
N LEU A 71 -2.58 -6.44 -3.27
CA LEU A 71 -2.30 -7.17 -4.51
C LEU A 71 -2.86 -6.42 -5.72
N LEU A 72 -4.15 -6.09 -5.73
CA LEU A 72 -4.80 -5.46 -6.87
C LEU A 72 -4.21 -4.10 -7.21
N VAL A 73 -4.04 -3.24 -6.20
CA VAL A 73 -3.48 -1.89 -6.37
C VAL A 73 -2.03 -2.00 -6.86
N SER A 74 -1.22 -2.83 -6.22
CA SER A 74 0.19 -2.95 -6.59
C SER A 74 0.41 -3.69 -7.90
N PHE A 75 -0.48 -4.60 -8.28
CA PHE A 75 -0.45 -5.25 -9.59
C PHE A 75 -0.75 -4.27 -10.71
N ALA A 76 -1.66 -3.32 -10.50
CA ALA A 76 -1.90 -2.25 -11.48
C ALA A 76 -0.64 -1.41 -11.74
N PHE A 77 0.11 -1.05 -10.68
CA PHE A 77 1.41 -0.38 -10.82
C PHE A 77 2.49 -1.29 -11.44
N TYR A 78 2.55 -2.55 -11.02
CA TYR A 78 3.57 -3.49 -11.49
C TYR A 78 3.42 -3.82 -12.98
N SER A 79 2.18 -3.98 -13.45
CA SER A 79 1.87 -4.19 -14.87
C SER A 79 2.10 -2.94 -15.72
N SER A 80 1.78 -1.73 -15.20
CA SER A 80 2.00 -0.48 -15.94
C SER A 80 3.48 -0.10 -16.09
N THR A 81 4.35 -0.66 -15.24
CA THR A 81 5.80 -0.46 -15.28
C THR A 81 6.55 -1.56 -16.05
N GLY A 82 5.85 -2.47 -16.73
CA GLY A 82 6.47 -3.55 -17.49
C GLY A 82 7.12 -4.62 -16.61
N PHE A 83 6.57 -4.84 -15.40
CA PHE A 83 7.00 -5.89 -14.48
C PHE A 83 8.42 -5.74 -13.92
N VAL A 84 8.94 -4.50 -13.86
CA VAL A 84 10.33 -4.18 -13.49
C VAL A 84 10.63 -4.39 -12.00
N ASP A 85 9.66 -4.17 -11.09
CA ASP A 85 9.90 -4.21 -9.64
C ASP A 85 8.97 -5.17 -8.87
N PRO A 86 9.27 -6.49 -8.88
CA PRO A 86 8.51 -7.50 -8.12
C PRO A 86 8.56 -7.28 -6.61
N VAL A 87 9.64 -6.67 -6.10
CA VAL A 87 9.82 -6.42 -4.65
C VAL A 87 8.82 -5.37 -4.19
N SER A 88 8.68 -4.27 -4.94
CA SER A 88 7.64 -3.28 -4.68
C SER A 88 6.24 -3.85 -4.87
N PHE A 89 6.02 -4.75 -5.83
CA PHE A 89 4.74 -5.44 -5.96
C PHE A 89 4.39 -6.21 -4.67
N LEU A 90 5.27 -7.08 -4.20
CA LEU A 90 5.04 -7.89 -3.00
C LEU A 90 4.91 -7.03 -1.72
N ALA A 91 5.72 -5.98 -1.60
CA ALA A 91 5.64 -5.03 -0.49
C ALA A 91 4.23 -4.42 -0.37
N GLY A 92 3.53 -4.24 -1.48
CA GLY A 92 2.17 -3.74 -1.47
C GLY A 92 1.14 -4.68 -0.85
N VAL A 93 1.29 -5.99 -1.08
CA VAL A 93 0.47 -7.01 -0.42
C VAL A 93 0.70 -6.95 1.09
N VAL A 94 1.97 -6.92 1.50
CA VAL A 94 2.37 -6.85 2.91
C VAL A 94 1.85 -5.57 3.58
N TYR A 95 2.00 -4.41 2.94
CA TYR A 95 1.50 -3.14 3.47
C TYR A 95 -0.01 -3.08 3.57
N GLY A 96 -0.74 -3.70 2.62
CA GLY A 96 -2.19 -3.83 2.71
C GLY A 96 -2.63 -4.61 3.96
N VAL A 97 -1.93 -5.71 4.26
CA VAL A 97 -2.17 -6.50 5.49
C VAL A 97 -1.83 -5.69 6.75
N ILE A 98 -0.68 -5.01 6.77
CA ILE A 98 -0.24 -4.20 7.93
C ILE A 98 -1.24 -3.07 8.21
N LEU A 99 -1.72 -2.38 7.17
CA LEU A 99 -2.71 -1.31 7.31
C LEU A 99 -4.03 -1.83 7.87
N GLU A 100 -4.56 -2.95 7.34
CA GLU A 100 -5.79 -3.52 7.90
C GLU A 100 -5.62 -4.02 9.33
N TRP A 101 -4.46 -4.62 9.64
CA TRP A 101 -4.15 -5.04 11.00
C TRP A 101 -4.12 -3.85 11.96
N TRP A 102 -3.50 -2.74 11.57
CA TRP A 102 -3.48 -1.51 12.37
C TRP A 102 -4.89 -0.97 12.60
N LEU A 103 -5.70 -0.90 11.54
CA LEU A 103 -7.03 -0.30 11.62
C LEU A 103 -8.10 -1.21 12.25
N SER A 104 -7.79 -2.48 12.53
CA SER A 104 -8.69 -3.46 13.16
C SER A 104 -8.39 -3.69 14.64
N ARG A 105 -7.54 -2.84 15.24
CA ARG A 105 -7.29 -2.84 16.69
C ARG A 105 -8.54 -2.36 17.43
N PRO A 106 -8.96 -3.04 18.51
CA PRO A 106 -9.98 -2.52 19.41
C PRO A 106 -9.43 -1.24 20.06
N GLU A 107 -10.28 -0.22 20.13
CA GLU A 107 -9.99 1.04 20.84
C GLU A 107 -9.77 0.79 22.34
#